data_AF-Q8D257-F1
#
_entry.id   AF-Q8D257-F1
#
_cell.length_a   1.000
_cell.length_b   1.000
_cell.length_c   1.000
_cell.angle_alpha   90.00
_cell.angle_beta   90.00
_cell.angle_gamma   90.00
#
_symmetry.space_group_name_H-M   'P 1'
#
loop_
_entity.id
_entity.type
_entity.pdbx_description
1 polymer ?
#
loop_
_entity_poly.entity_id
_entity_poly.type
_entity_poly.pdbx_seq_one_letter_code
_entity_poly.pdbx_strand_id
1 'polypeptide(L)'
;MLYFTIKNMKFRNLMKIINALREEEVVAYPTESMFGLGCDPDSISAVNKLIYLKKRKINKGFIIVAANISQLNNYIDCTSLSKNNLNKIFCTWPGFITWLMPPKKDIPCWLIGNNSLIAVRVSNFFPIKKICNIFGKPIISTSANLSGEIPAKNIKEIKHKLGSKIIILDHPIGKYSNPSEIRNGINYKIIRKG
;
A
#
# COMPACT_ATOMS: atom_id res chain seq x y z
N MET A 1 -20.26 20.36 9.08
CA MET A 1 -19.39 20.51 10.26
C MET A 1 -18.30 19.42 10.41
N LEU A 2 -18.33 18.29 9.67
CA LEU A 2 -17.24 17.29 9.67
C LEU A 2 -16.10 17.57 8.68
N TYR A 3 -16.34 18.43 7.68
CA TYR A 3 -15.43 18.65 6.54
C TYR A 3 -14.22 19.55 6.85
N PHE A 4 -14.25 20.28 7.96
CA PHE A 4 -13.17 21.20 8.34
C PHE A 4 -12.07 20.55 9.19
N THR A 5 -12.35 19.45 9.88
CA THR A 5 -11.39 18.81 10.81
C THR A 5 -10.39 17.87 10.11
N ILE A 6 -10.63 17.51 8.84
CA ILE A 6 -9.73 16.62 8.05
C ILE A 6 -8.55 17.39 7.43
N LYS A 7 -8.51 18.73 7.52
CA LYS A 7 -7.74 19.51 6.53
C LYS A 7 -6.24 19.70 6.77
N ASN A 8 -5.66 19.42 7.94
CA ASN A 8 -4.23 19.66 8.14
C ASN A 8 -3.49 18.44 8.67
N MET A 9 -3.12 17.54 7.75
CA MET A 9 -2.02 16.62 7.97
C MET A 9 -0.78 17.43 8.38
N LYS A 10 -0.27 17.18 9.59
CA LYS A 10 0.87 17.93 10.14
C LYS A 10 2.09 17.72 9.23
N PHE A 11 2.49 18.77 8.52
CA PHE A 11 3.60 18.72 7.54
C PHE A 11 4.87 18.12 8.14
N ARG A 12 5.23 18.50 9.38
CA ARG A 12 6.38 17.93 10.10
C ARG A 12 6.28 16.41 10.27
N ASN A 13 5.10 15.87 10.58
CA ASN A 13 4.91 14.43 10.75
C ASN A 13 4.92 13.69 9.41
N LEU A 14 4.34 14.28 8.37
CA LEU A 14 4.46 13.76 6.99
C LEU A 14 5.93 13.69 6.56
N MET A 15 6.72 14.74 6.77
CA MET A 15 8.14 14.73 6.40
C MET A 15 8.95 13.67 7.16
N LYS A 16 8.61 13.36 8.43
CA LYS A 16 9.21 12.21 9.14
C LYS A 16 8.94 10.88 8.42
N ILE A 17 7.74 10.69 7.87
CA ILE A 17 7.39 9.51 7.09
C ILE A 17 8.21 9.45 5.80
N ILE A 18 8.33 10.57 5.09
CA ILE A 18 9.11 10.63 3.84
C ILE A 18 10.59 10.35 4.10
N ASN A 19 11.17 10.93 5.14
CA ASN A 19 12.58 10.70 5.48
C ASN A 19 12.81 9.23 5.86
N ALA A 20 11.94 8.66 6.70
CA ALA A 20 12.01 7.24 7.04
C ALA A 20 11.96 6.32 5.81
N LEU A 21 11.06 6.60 4.86
CA LEU A 21 10.99 5.83 3.61
C LEU A 21 12.30 5.93 2.79
N ARG A 22 12.92 7.11 2.74
CA ARG A 22 14.21 7.35 2.06
C ARG A 22 15.38 6.69 2.79
N GLU A 23 15.27 6.55 4.10
CA GLU A 23 16.23 5.85 4.98
C GLU A 23 15.94 4.33 5.06
N GLU A 24 15.14 3.80 4.14
CA GLU A 24 14.81 2.36 4.05
C GLU A 24 14.13 1.81 5.32
N GLU A 25 13.35 2.64 6.00
CA GLU A 25 12.60 2.26 7.20
C GLU A 25 11.15 1.86 6.90
N VAL A 26 10.57 1.13 7.85
CA VAL A 26 9.14 0.79 7.84
C VAL A 26 8.35 1.88 8.54
N VAL A 27 7.33 2.39 7.87
CA VAL A 27 6.42 3.40 8.40
C VAL A 27 5.02 2.85 8.60
N ALA A 28 4.29 3.40 9.56
CA ALA A 28 2.87 3.17 9.73
C ALA A 28 2.07 4.40 9.28
N TYR A 29 0.98 4.18 8.55
CA TYR A 29 0.16 5.27 8.01
C TYR A 29 -1.30 4.84 7.89
N PRO A 30 -2.25 5.79 7.98
CA PRO A 30 -3.65 5.45 7.76
C PRO A 30 -3.89 5.09 6.30
N THR A 31 -4.72 4.08 6.09
CA THR A 31 -5.33 3.77 4.80
C THR A 31 -6.81 4.10 4.84
N GLU A 32 -7.53 3.77 3.77
CA GLU A 32 -8.97 3.97 3.67
C GLU A 32 -9.79 3.12 4.67
N SER A 33 -9.19 2.12 5.33
CA SER A 33 -9.90 1.15 6.18
C SER A 33 -9.25 0.80 7.52
N MET A 34 -7.93 0.87 7.61
CA MET A 34 -7.13 0.51 8.77
C MET A 34 -5.75 1.16 8.66
N PHE A 35 -4.91 1.04 9.68
CA PHE A 35 -3.51 1.40 9.49
C PHE A 35 -2.80 0.36 8.63
N GLY A 36 -1.92 0.86 7.76
CA GLY A 36 -1.00 0.08 6.98
C GLY A 36 0.43 0.25 7.46
N LEU A 37 1.26 -0.73 7.15
CA LEU A 37 2.72 -0.64 7.15
C LEU A 37 3.18 -0.51 5.71
N GLY A 38 4.18 0.35 5.51
CA GLY A 38 4.77 0.56 4.20
C GLY A 38 6.26 0.79 4.28
N CYS A 39 6.90 0.53 3.17
CA CYS A 39 8.31 0.75 2.94
C CYS A 39 8.52 0.96 1.44
N ASP A 40 9.76 1.34 1.09
CA ASP A 40 10.20 1.41 -0.29
C ASP A 40 10.09 0.04 -0.99
N PRO A 41 9.34 -0.11 -2.11
CA PRO A 41 9.22 -1.36 -2.84
C PRO A 41 10.53 -1.83 -3.48
N ASP A 42 11.48 -0.92 -3.71
CA ASP A 42 12.74 -1.19 -4.41
C ASP A 42 13.88 -1.50 -3.43
N SER A 43 13.68 -1.32 -2.13
CA SER A 43 14.69 -1.57 -1.10
C SER A 43 14.50 -2.95 -0.46
N ILE A 44 15.41 -3.88 -0.76
CA ILE A 44 15.45 -5.20 -0.10
C ILE A 44 15.63 -5.05 1.42
N SER A 45 16.40 -4.05 1.85
CA SER A 45 16.64 -3.73 3.26
C SER A 45 15.32 -3.36 3.96
N ALA A 46 14.56 -2.43 3.39
CA ALA A 46 13.27 -2.02 3.95
C ALA A 46 12.23 -3.15 3.95
N VAL A 47 12.23 -3.98 2.90
CA VAL A 47 11.37 -5.18 2.79
C VAL A 47 11.73 -6.21 3.85
N ASN A 48 13.02 -6.47 4.09
CA ASN A 48 13.45 -7.39 5.15
C ASN A 48 13.03 -6.89 6.53
N LYS A 49 13.16 -5.58 6.82
CA LYS A 49 12.63 -4.97 8.06
C LYS A 49 11.13 -5.18 8.19
N LEU A 50 10.36 -5.00 7.11
CA LEU A 50 8.91 -5.22 7.09
C LEU A 50 8.53 -6.69 7.36
N ILE A 51 9.23 -7.63 6.71
CA ILE A 51 9.03 -9.07 6.87
C ILE A 51 9.30 -9.47 8.32
N TYR A 52 10.42 -9.01 8.88
CA TYR A 52 10.82 -9.23 10.27
C TYR A 52 9.77 -8.67 11.23
N LEU A 53 9.38 -7.40 11.08
CA LEU A 53 8.39 -6.74 11.93
C LEU A 53 7.05 -7.49 11.95
N LYS A 54 6.59 -8.00 10.81
CA LYS A 54 5.30 -8.71 10.72
C LYS A 54 5.36 -10.19 11.09
N LYS A 55 6.56 -10.76 11.26
CA LYS A 55 6.77 -12.22 11.31
C LYS A 55 6.11 -12.93 10.11
N ARG A 56 6.21 -12.34 8.93
CA ARG A 56 5.54 -12.79 7.71
C ARG A 56 6.48 -13.70 6.91
N LYS A 57 5.92 -14.70 6.20
CA LYS A 57 6.70 -15.47 5.20
C LYS A 57 6.88 -14.65 3.92
N ILE A 58 8.09 -14.67 3.36
CA ILE A 58 8.46 -13.95 2.13
C ILE A 58 7.68 -14.41 0.89
N ASN A 59 7.16 -15.64 0.90
CA ASN A 59 6.45 -16.25 -0.23
C ASN A 59 5.10 -15.57 -0.59
N LYS A 60 4.59 -14.69 0.27
CA LYS A 60 3.39 -13.90 -0.02
C LYS A 60 3.80 -12.50 -0.50
N GLY A 61 3.62 -12.24 -1.78
CA GLY A 61 3.83 -10.92 -2.39
C GLY A 61 3.11 -9.78 -1.66
N PHE A 62 3.50 -8.55 -2.00
CA PHE A 62 3.02 -7.32 -1.37
C PHE A 62 2.11 -6.53 -2.30
N ILE A 63 1.21 -5.75 -1.71
CA ILE A 63 0.43 -4.75 -2.46
C ILE A 63 1.30 -3.52 -2.62
N ILE A 64 1.35 -2.95 -3.82
CA ILE A 64 1.91 -1.63 -4.07
C ILE A 64 0.77 -0.61 -4.18
N VAL A 65 0.88 0.51 -3.47
CA VAL A 65 -0.06 1.63 -3.55
C VAL A 65 0.60 2.85 -4.17
N ALA A 66 -0.10 3.50 -5.09
CA ALA A 66 0.36 4.66 -5.84
C ALA A 66 -0.63 5.83 -5.76
N ALA A 67 -0.14 7.05 -5.99
CA ALA A 67 -0.97 8.26 -6.10
C ALA A 67 -1.60 8.43 -7.48
N ASN A 68 -0.98 7.88 -8.52
CA ASN A 68 -1.40 7.96 -9.91
C ASN A 68 -0.91 6.72 -10.68
N ILE A 69 -1.40 6.53 -11.91
CA ILE A 69 -1.06 5.36 -12.74
C ILE A 69 0.40 5.39 -13.19
N SER A 70 0.98 6.56 -13.48
CA SER A 70 2.35 6.64 -14.02
C SER A 70 3.41 6.16 -13.02
N GLN A 71 3.15 6.26 -11.72
CA GLN A 71 3.99 5.66 -10.67
C GLN A 71 4.06 4.12 -10.74
N LEU A 72 3.13 3.46 -11.42
CA LEU A 72 3.14 2.00 -11.58
C LEU A 72 3.92 1.53 -12.82
N ASN A 73 4.36 2.44 -13.70
CA ASN A 73 4.97 2.09 -15.00
C ASN A 73 6.17 1.12 -14.89
N ASN A 74 6.94 1.20 -13.80
CA ASN A 74 8.10 0.34 -13.56
C ASN A 74 7.74 -1.04 -12.98
N TYR A 75 6.49 -1.25 -12.57
CA TYR A 75 6.05 -2.45 -11.85
C TYR A 75 5.08 -3.30 -12.66
N ILE A 76 4.21 -2.70 -13.47
CA ILE A 76 3.17 -3.42 -14.22
C ILE A 76 3.48 -3.48 -15.72
N ASP A 77 3.20 -4.61 -16.33
CA ASP A 77 3.18 -4.77 -17.78
C ASP A 77 1.77 -4.68 -18.33
N CYS A 78 1.43 -3.50 -18.85
CA CYS A 78 0.15 -3.26 -19.50
C CYS A 78 0.04 -3.90 -20.89
N THR A 79 1.15 -4.27 -21.53
CA THR A 79 1.15 -4.82 -22.90
C THR A 79 0.55 -6.23 -22.97
N SER A 80 0.61 -6.95 -21.84
CA SER A 80 0.01 -8.28 -21.66
C SER A 80 -1.51 -8.27 -21.43
N LEU A 81 -2.17 -7.11 -21.41
CA LEU A 81 -3.61 -6.97 -21.19
C LEU A 81 -4.32 -6.37 -22.40
N SER A 82 -5.54 -6.83 -22.67
CA SER A 82 -6.38 -6.22 -23.71
C SER A 82 -6.75 -4.77 -23.34
N LYS A 83 -7.01 -3.93 -24.36
CA LYS A 83 -7.49 -2.55 -24.15
C LYS A 83 -8.76 -2.50 -23.29
N ASN A 84 -9.67 -3.47 -23.47
CA ASN A 84 -10.88 -3.59 -22.65
C ASN A 84 -10.55 -3.88 -21.18
N ASN A 85 -9.58 -4.76 -20.90
CA ASN A 85 -9.11 -5.04 -19.55
C ASN A 85 -8.49 -3.82 -18.90
N LEU A 86 -7.60 -3.12 -19.62
CA LEU A 86 -6.99 -1.88 -19.13
C LEU A 86 -8.05 -0.83 -18.81
N ASN A 87 -9.02 -0.60 -19.71
CA ASN A 87 -10.11 0.34 -19.48
C ASN A 87 -10.91 0.01 -18.21
N LYS A 88 -11.31 -1.25 -18.03
CA LYS A 88 -12.05 -1.68 -16.83
C LYS A 88 -11.24 -1.49 -15.54
N ILE A 89 -9.94 -1.74 -15.57
CA ILE A 89 -9.05 -1.50 -14.44
C ILE A 89 -8.98 0.01 -14.15
N PHE A 90 -8.62 0.80 -15.15
CA PHE A 90 -8.38 2.24 -15.00
C PHE A 90 -9.64 3.03 -14.63
N CYS A 91 -10.83 2.62 -15.09
CA CYS A 91 -12.09 3.23 -14.67
C CYS A 91 -12.40 3.03 -13.17
N THR A 92 -11.78 2.07 -12.49
CA THR A 92 -11.91 1.90 -11.02
C THR A 92 -10.91 2.74 -10.22
N TRP A 93 -9.99 3.41 -10.89
CA TRP A 93 -8.92 4.19 -10.27
C TRP A 93 -9.01 5.69 -10.61
N PRO A 94 -8.62 6.58 -9.67
CA PRO A 94 -8.18 6.30 -8.30
C PRO A 94 -9.34 5.80 -7.42
N GLY A 95 -9.12 4.75 -6.63
CA GLY A 95 -10.20 4.10 -5.89
C GLY A 95 -9.74 3.01 -4.93
N PHE A 96 -10.70 2.36 -4.25
CA PHE A 96 -10.45 1.36 -3.22
C PHE A 96 -10.50 -0.09 -3.76
N ILE A 97 -10.00 -0.29 -4.97
CA ILE A 97 -9.90 -1.60 -5.63
C ILE A 97 -8.43 -1.92 -5.90
N THR A 98 -7.99 -3.11 -5.48
CA THR A 98 -6.67 -3.64 -5.80
C THR A 98 -6.80 -4.60 -6.98
N TRP A 99 -5.92 -4.46 -7.96
CA TRP A 99 -5.86 -5.34 -9.13
C TRP A 99 -4.60 -6.18 -9.10
N LEU A 100 -4.73 -7.47 -9.42
CA LEU A 100 -3.62 -8.33 -9.79
C LEU A 100 -3.32 -8.11 -11.27
N MET A 101 -2.12 -7.64 -11.60
CA MET A 101 -1.71 -7.32 -12.98
C MET A 101 -0.44 -8.08 -13.36
N PRO A 102 -0.19 -8.31 -14.66
CA PRO A 102 1.10 -8.83 -15.11
C PRO A 102 2.23 -7.90 -14.64
N PRO A 103 3.29 -8.43 -14.02
CA PRO A 103 4.43 -7.63 -13.62
C PRO A 103 5.37 -7.34 -14.81
N LYS A 104 6.22 -6.32 -14.68
CA LYS A 104 7.42 -6.20 -15.51
C LYS A 104 8.37 -7.38 -15.26
N LYS A 105 9.18 -7.75 -16.26
CA LYS A 105 10.09 -8.91 -16.20
C LYS A 105 11.10 -8.83 -15.05
N ASP A 106 11.70 -7.66 -14.84
CA ASP A 106 12.77 -7.45 -13.87
C ASP A 106 12.27 -6.89 -12.52
N ILE A 107 11.01 -7.18 -12.18
CA ILE A 107 10.46 -6.74 -10.90
C ILE A 107 11.13 -7.49 -9.74
N PRO A 108 11.39 -6.83 -8.60
CA PRO A 108 11.83 -7.54 -7.42
C PRO A 108 10.91 -8.69 -7.00
N CYS A 109 11.48 -9.88 -6.80
CA CYS A 109 10.72 -11.11 -6.57
C CYS A 109 9.83 -11.06 -5.32
N TRP A 110 10.21 -10.27 -4.30
CA TRP A 110 9.40 -10.09 -3.08
C TRP A 110 8.05 -9.42 -3.33
N LEU A 111 7.90 -8.64 -4.41
CA LEU A 111 6.65 -7.95 -4.75
C LEU A 111 5.58 -8.94 -5.23
N ILE A 112 5.98 -9.99 -5.94
CA ILE A 112 5.09 -11.04 -6.44
C ILE A 112 5.05 -12.26 -5.51
N GLY A 113 6.13 -12.54 -4.78
CA GLY A 113 6.28 -13.77 -3.99
C GLY A 113 6.17 -15.00 -4.90
N ASN A 114 5.36 -15.98 -4.51
CA ASN A 114 5.10 -17.17 -5.33
C ASN A 114 3.97 -16.98 -6.36
N ASN A 115 3.48 -15.75 -6.57
CA ASN A 115 2.41 -15.47 -7.53
C ASN A 115 2.98 -15.10 -8.90
N SER A 116 2.19 -15.31 -9.96
CA SER A 116 2.51 -14.84 -11.31
C SER A 116 2.11 -13.38 -11.57
N LEU A 117 1.36 -12.75 -10.66
CA LEU A 117 0.81 -11.40 -10.80
C LEU A 117 1.21 -10.53 -9.62
N ILE A 118 1.38 -9.22 -9.88
CA ILE A 118 1.60 -8.21 -8.85
C ILE A 118 0.28 -7.59 -8.39
N ALA A 119 0.11 -7.35 -7.09
CA ALA A 119 -1.03 -6.63 -6.55
C ALA A 119 -0.75 -5.12 -6.49
N VAL A 120 -1.55 -4.32 -7.21
CA VAL A 120 -1.38 -2.86 -7.29
C VAL A 120 -2.68 -2.12 -7.03
N ARG A 121 -2.59 -0.88 -6.55
CA ARG A 121 -3.74 0.02 -6.36
C ARG A 121 -3.34 1.48 -6.54
N VAL A 122 -4.07 2.21 -7.37
CA VAL A 122 -4.02 3.68 -7.37
C VAL A 122 -5.09 4.19 -6.40
N SER A 123 -4.63 4.75 -5.28
CA SER A 123 -5.50 5.17 -4.18
C SER A 123 -6.05 6.59 -4.40
N ASN A 124 -7.32 6.80 -4.02
CA ASN A 124 -7.87 8.16 -3.90
C ASN A 124 -7.72 8.77 -2.50
N PHE A 125 -7.06 8.07 -1.57
CA PHE A 125 -6.96 8.50 -0.18
C PHE A 125 -5.88 9.56 -0.01
N PHE A 126 -6.26 10.70 0.57
CA PHE A 126 -5.38 11.87 0.67
C PHE A 126 -4.02 11.56 1.31
N PRO A 127 -3.93 10.85 2.46
CA PRO A 127 -2.64 10.44 3.02
C PRO A 127 -1.76 9.64 2.07
N ILE A 128 -2.31 8.62 1.39
CA ILE A 128 -1.54 7.78 0.46
C ILE A 128 -1.06 8.61 -0.73
N LYS A 129 -1.94 9.43 -1.30
CA LYS A 129 -1.57 10.33 -2.41
C LYS A 129 -0.44 11.28 -2.01
N LYS A 130 -0.51 11.88 -0.82
CA LYS A 130 0.52 12.79 -0.33
C LYS A 130 1.85 12.09 -0.08
N ILE A 131 1.84 10.91 0.55
CA ILE A 131 3.06 10.13 0.77
C ILE A 131 3.71 9.80 -0.56
N CYS A 132 2.99 9.17 -1.50
CA CYS A 132 3.58 8.71 -2.76
C CYS A 132 4.02 9.88 -3.65
N ASN A 133 3.29 11.01 -3.66
CA ASN A 133 3.68 12.18 -4.43
C ASN A 133 4.98 12.83 -3.92
N ILE A 134 5.16 12.95 -2.59
CA ILE A 134 6.36 13.57 -2.01
C ILE A 134 7.55 12.59 -1.99
N PHE A 135 7.27 11.31 -1.76
CA PHE A 135 8.28 10.25 -1.87
C PHE A 135 8.77 10.10 -3.31
N GLY A 136 7.89 10.36 -4.29
CA GLY A 136 8.20 10.37 -5.72
C GLY A 136 7.86 9.07 -6.45
N LYS A 137 7.48 8.03 -5.71
CA LYS A 137 7.21 6.68 -6.23
C LYS A 137 6.18 5.95 -5.36
N PRO A 138 5.64 4.79 -5.78
CA PRO A 138 4.67 4.08 -4.98
C PRO A 138 5.35 3.42 -3.77
N ILE A 139 4.55 2.93 -2.81
CA ILE A 139 5.05 2.24 -1.62
C ILE A 139 4.45 0.85 -1.49
N ILE A 140 5.16 -0.06 -0.82
CA ILE A 140 4.52 -1.28 -0.30
C ILE A 140 3.43 -0.90 0.71
N SER A 141 2.34 -1.64 0.73
CA SER A 141 1.25 -1.52 1.68
C SER A 141 0.79 -2.90 2.17
N THR A 142 0.76 -3.05 3.48
CA THR A 142 0.18 -4.22 4.15
C THR A 142 -0.50 -3.76 5.44
N SER A 143 -1.43 -4.53 5.98
CA SER A 143 -2.11 -4.17 7.23
C SER A 143 -1.13 -4.04 8.40
N ALA A 144 -1.38 -3.10 9.33
CA ALA A 144 -0.58 -2.91 10.53
C ALA A 144 -0.94 -3.90 11.64
N ASN A 145 -0.46 -5.13 11.51
CA ASN A 145 -0.63 -6.24 12.45
C ASN A 145 0.57 -7.20 12.36
N LEU A 146 0.76 -7.99 13.41
CA LEU A 146 1.48 -9.25 13.27
C LEU A 146 0.70 -10.17 12.32
N SER A 147 1.40 -10.99 11.53
CA SER A 147 0.78 -11.83 10.52
C SER A 147 -0.27 -12.77 11.14
N GLY A 148 -1.53 -12.60 10.76
CA GLY A 148 -2.67 -13.40 11.26
C GLY A 148 -3.56 -12.67 12.28
N GLU A 149 -3.11 -11.55 12.83
CA GLU A 149 -3.88 -10.80 13.83
C GLU A 149 -4.81 -9.74 13.21
N ILE A 150 -5.66 -9.13 14.03
CA ILE A 150 -6.52 -8.01 13.61
C ILE A 150 -5.64 -6.77 13.31
N PRO A 151 -5.82 -6.10 12.16
CA PRO A 151 -5.16 -4.83 11.83
C PRO A 151 -5.40 -3.73 12.87
N ALA A 152 -4.36 -2.94 13.16
CA ALA A 152 -4.49 -1.79 14.04
C ALA A 152 -5.40 -0.72 13.41
N LYS A 153 -6.33 -0.17 14.21
CA LYS A 153 -7.24 0.90 13.81
C LYS A 153 -6.83 2.28 14.32
N ASN A 154 -5.94 2.34 15.31
CA ASN A 154 -5.47 3.57 15.91
C ASN A 154 -3.99 3.48 16.33
N ILE A 155 -3.40 4.63 16.65
CA ILE A 155 -1.98 4.76 17.02
C ILE A 155 -1.63 3.96 18.28
N LYS A 156 -2.55 3.87 19.25
CA LYS A 156 -2.35 3.10 20.49
C LYS A 156 -2.16 1.62 20.17
N GLU A 157 -3.00 1.06 19.31
CA GLU A 157 -2.88 -0.33 18.86
C GLU A 157 -1.60 -0.59 18.06
N ILE A 158 -1.15 0.35 17.23
CA ILE A 158 0.12 0.23 16.51
C ILE A 158 1.27 0.13 17.50
N LYS A 159 1.37 1.06 18.45
CA LYS A 159 2.45 1.09 19.45
C LYS A 159 2.45 -0.17 20.32
N HIS A 160 1.27 -0.67 20.67
CA HIS A 160 1.12 -1.90 21.45
C HIS A 160 1.57 -3.15 20.66
N LYS A 161 1.13 -3.30 19.41
CA LYS A 161 1.37 -4.50 18.60
C LYS A 161 2.75 -4.54 17.95
N LEU A 162 3.27 -3.39 17.54
CA LEU A 162 4.45 -3.27 16.67
C LEU A 162 5.61 -2.53 17.33
N GLY A 163 5.42 -2.10 18.59
CA GLY A 163 6.42 -1.37 19.36
C GLY A 163 6.37 0.14 19.15
N SER A 164 7.01 0.86 20.07
CA SER A 164 6.99 2.34 20.13
C SER A 164 7.95 3.02 19.16
N LYS A 165 8.87 2.28 18.53
CA LYS A 165 9.92 2.82 17.65
C LYS A 165 9.44 3.10 16.22
N ILE A 166 8.30 2.55 15.81
CA ILE A 166 7.79 2.76 14.44
C ILE A 166 7.35 4.21 14.24
N ILE A 167 7.72 4.79 13.10
CA ILE A 167 7.30 6.14 12.72
C ILE A 167 5.88 6.07 12.17
N ILE A 168 4.97 6.83 12.79
CA ILE A 168 3.53 6.78 12.50
C ILE A 168 3.06 8.13 11.94
N LEU A 169 2.29 8.09 10.86
CA LEU A 169 1.54 9.26 10.38
C LEU A 169 0.28 9.42 11.23
N ASP A 170 0.26 10.46 12.06
CA ASP A 170 -0.85 10.88 12.91
C ASP A 170 -1.94 11.53 12.06
N HIS A 171 -2.79 10.68 11.49
CA HIS A 171 -3.96 11.06 10.73
C HIS A 171 -5.03 9.96 10.82
N PRO A 172 -6.34 10.30 10.83
CA PRO A 172 -7.41 9.30 10.88
C PRO A 172 -7.39 8.34 9.67
N ILE A 173 -7.83 7.10 9.89
CA ILE A 173 -8.16 6.15 8.82
C ILE A 173 -9.38 6.63 8.02
N GLY A 174 -9.58 6.06 6.83
CA GLY A 174 -10.76 6.32 6.02
C GLY A 174 -12.02 5.60 6.54
N LYS A 175 -13.07 5.66 5.71
CA LYS A 175 -14.44 5.24 6.07
C LYS A 175 -14.74 3.74 5.91
N TYR A 176 -13.86 2.96 5.27
CA TYR A 176 -14.17 1.56 4.98
C TYR A 176 -13.91 0.69 6.21
N SER A 177 -14.73 -0.34 6.43
CA SER A 177 -14.55 -1.29 7.54
C SER A 177 -13.59 -2.43 7.19
N ASN A 178 -13.49 -2.75 5.91
CA ASN A 178 -12.78 -3.91 5.38
C ASN A 178 -11.61 -3.47 4.49
N PRO A 179 -10.57 -4.30 4.31
CA PRO A 179 -9.50 -4.01 3.36
C PRO A 179 -10.02 -4.14 1.92
N SER A 180 -9.37 -3.49 0.94
CA SER A 180 -9.86 -3.36 -0.45
C SER A 180 -10.27 -4.67 -1.11
N GLU A 181 -11.21 -4.64 -2.04
CA GLU A 181 -11.44 -5.80 -2.90
C GLU A 181 -10.19 -6.09 -3.75
N ILE A 182 -9.85 -7.37 -3.94
CA ILE A 182 -8.77 -7.80 -4.85
C ILE A 182 -9.38 -8.53 -6.04
N ARG A 183 -9.11 -8.04 -7.25
CA ARG A 183 -9.59 -8.62 -8.52
C ARG A 183 -8.42 -9.03 -9.40
N ASN A 184 -8.58 -10.09 -10.18
CA ASN A 184 -7.61 -10.47 -11.20
C ASN A 184 -7.83 -9.65 -12.49
N GLY A 185 -6.80 -8.93 -12.96
CA GLY A 185 -6.88 -8.05 -14.13
C GLY A 185 -6.99 -8.77 -15.48
N ILE A 186 -6.75 -10.08 -15.53
CA ILE A 186 -6.84 -10.90 -16.74
C ILE A 186 -8.27 -11.44 -16.91
N ASN A 187 -8.81 -12.08 -15.86
CA ASN A 187 -10.08 -12.81 -15.91
C ASN A 187 -11.19 -12.23 -15.01
N TYR A 188 -10.94 -11.11 -14.34
CA TYR A 188 -11.88 -10.38 -13.47
C TYR A 188 -12.38 -11.13 -12.23
N LYS A 189 -11.82 -12.32 -11.95
CA LYS A 189 -12.20 -13.08 -10.77
C LYS A 189 -11.90 -12.26 -9.50
N ILE A 190 -12.90 -12.16 -8.63
CA ILE A 190 -12.72 -11.60 -7.28
C ILE A 190 -11.93 -12.63 -6.46
N ILE A 191 -10.74 -12.24 -6.04
CA ILE A 191 -9.84 -13.06 -5.22
C ILE A 191 -10.12 -12.85 -3.73
N ARG A 192 -10.47 -11.62 -3.35
CA ARG A 192 -10.88 -11.27 -1.99
C ARG A 192 -11.98 -10.22 -2.05
N LYS A 193 -13.11 -10.49 -1.38
CA LYS A 193 -14.16 -9.48 -1.18
C LYS A 193 -13.67 -8.38 -0.24
N GLY A 194 -14.04 -7.14 -0.55
CA GLY A 194 -13.82 -5.97 0.32
C GLY A 194 -14.96 -5.78 1.30
#